data_AF-G7WPY1-F1
#
_entry.id   AF-G7WPY1-F1
#
_cell.length_a   1.000
_cell.length_b   1.000
_cell.length_c   1.000
_cell.angle_alpha   90.00
_cell.angle_beta   90.00
_cell.angle_gamma   90.00
#
_symmetry.space_group_name_H-M   'P 1'
#
loop_
_entity.id
_entity.type
_entity.pdbx_description
1 polymer ?
#
loop_
_entity_poly.entity_id
_entity_poly.type
_entity_poly.pdbx_seq_one_letter_code
_entity_poly.pdbx_strand_id
1 'polypeptide(L)'
;MGFMKVCLLTMLVLALSFSSSLGQFGSKVLTGDADVGRLLEDLPAPLNPKFGYWDTGINPGIYDDGDTIYLDMWGNNIIDANDIRLTDYGSYRAGTKVTSADNDINKPLLNLPGQQAGIYYADHYGSQGYDLADPVYLLVTNSILPGAKTATNDVRLVRVGGLAPGTKILDIHPDNDWPVIPMIVPLSSGGPIATLRFYNANGNVDGVGNPIYDYSDDLYIDISLPSIAFAGPGGYPFGFVVPNNVRLTG
;
A
#
# COMPACT_ATOMS: atom_id res chain seq x y z
N MET A 1 -32.63 28.98 30.87
CA MET A 1 -32.79 27.88 29.90
C MET A 1 -31.86 27.96 28.67
N GLY A 2 -31.09 29.03 28.45
CA GLY A 2 -30.18 29.13 27.29
C GLY A 2 -28.85 28.38 27.44
N PHE A 3 -28.28 28.32 28.65
CA PHE A 3 -26.96 27.72 28.90
C PHE A 3 -26.88 26.21 28.62
N MET A 4 -27.95 25.47 28.92
CA MET A 4 -27.98 24.01 28.75
C MET A 4 -28.06 23.58 27.27
N LYS A 5 -28.64 24.43 26.40
CA LYS A 5 -28.69 24.19 24.94
C LYS A 5 -27.35 24.46 24.26
N VAL A 6 -26.58 25.43 24.77
CA VAL A 6 -25.24 25.75 24.24
C VAL A 6 -24.26 24.62 24.57
N CYS A 7 -24.27 24.10 25.80
CA CYS A 7 -23.41 22.96 26.17
C CYS A 7 -23.70 21.69 25.37
N LEU A 8 -24.98 21.38 25.09
CA LEU A 8 -25.36 20.22 24.28
C LEU A 8 -24.94 20.38 22.81
N LEU A 9 -25.03 21.60 22.25
CA LEU A 9 -24.59 21.87 20.88
C LEU A 9 -23.06 21.82 20.76
N THR A 10 -22.30 22.32 21.74
CA THR A 10 -20.83 22.18 21.75
C THR A 10 -20.37 20.75 21.94
N MET A 11 -21.06 19.94 22.75
CA MET A 11 -20.73 18.50 22.87
C MET A 11 -21.10 17.71 21.61
N LEU A 12 -22.17 18.08 20.91
CA LEU A 12 -22.53 17.49 19.62
C LEU A 12 -21.52 17.86 18.51
N VAL A 13 -21.02 19.10 18.50
CA VAL A 13 -19.98 19.55 17.55
C VAL A 13 -18.60 18.96 17.87
N LEU A 14 -18.26 18.73 19.14
CA LEU A 14 -17.05 17.98 19.55
C LEU A 14 -17.17 16.48 19.23
N ALA A 15 -18.35 15.88 19.34
CA ALA A 15 -18.57 14.48 18.99
C ALA A 15 -18.55 14.24 17.47
N LEU A 16 -18.88 15.26 16.67
CA LEU A 16 -18.84 15.21 15.20
C LEU A 16 -17.46 15.52 14.59
N SER A 17 -16.45 15.83 15.40
CA SER A 17 -15.09 16.13 14.92
C SER A 17 -14.11 14.96 15.04
N PHE A 18 -14.56 13.77 15.43
CA PHE A 18 -13.81 12.52 15.22
C PHE A 18 -13.99 12.01 13.78
N SER A 19 -13.74 12.85 12.78
CA SER A 19 -13.15 12.34 11.55
C SER A 19 -11.67 12.16 11.86
N SER A 20 -11.33 11.10 12.60
CA SER A 20 -9.95 10.59 12.56
C SER A 20 -9.67 10.39 11.09
N SER A 21 -8.70 11.12 10.53
CA SER A 21 -8.22 10.83 9.19
C SER A 21 -7.91 9.34 9.17
N LEU A 22 -8.73 8.56 8.47
CA LEU A 22 -8.35 7.20 8.11
C LEU A 22 -6.96 7.33 7.47
N GLY A 23 -6.02 6.56 8.01
CA GLY A 23 -4.62 6.96 8.01
C GLY A 23 -4.11 7.21 6.59
N GLN A 24 -3.33 8.27 6.42
CA GLN A 24 -2.71 8.63 5.15
C GLN A 24 -1.89 7.45 4.58
N PHE A 25 -1.76 7.40 3.25
CA PHE A 25 -0.79 6.54 2.56
C PHE A 25 0.55 6.46 3.30
N GLY A 26 1.00 5.23 3.53
CA GLY A 26 2.26 4.91 4.19
C GLY A 26 2.29 5.17 5.69
N SER A 27 1.14 5.45 6.31
CA SER A 27 1.02 5.37 7.77
C SER A 27 0.96 3.91 8.21
N LYS A 28 1.62 3.61 9.33
CA LYS A 28 1.43 2.35 10.03
C LYS A 28 0.22 2.45 10.94
N VAL A 29 -0.51 1.35 11.08
CA VAL A 29 -1.60 1.24 12.05
C VAL A 29 -1.03 1.21 13.47
N LEU A 30 -1.60 2.02 14.36
CA LEU A 30 -1.26 2.05 15.79
C LEU A 30 -2.40 1.44 16.62
N THR A 31 -2.11 0.97 17.84
CA THR A 31 -3.06 0.28 18.74
C THR A 31 -4.35 1.05 19.07
N GLY A 32 -4.39 2.37 18.86
CA GLY A 32 -5.56 3.21 19.10
C GLY A 32 -6.24 3.75 17.83
N ASP A 33 -5.79 3.36 16.64
CA ASP A 33 -6.38 3.86 15.40
C ASP A 33 -7.82 3.32 15.23
N ALA A 34 -8.70 4.15 14.67
CA ALA A 34 -10.13 3.85 14.56
C ALA A 34 -10.48 2.70 13.61
N ASP A 35 -9.51 2.25 12.82
CA ASP A 35 -9.63 1.11 11.93
C ASP A 35 -9.13 -0.20 12.53
N VAL A 36 -8.45 -0.18 13.69
CA VAL A 36 -8.02 -1.41 14.37
C VAL A 36 -9.19 -2.35 14.61
N GLY A 37 -9.01 -3.62 14.23
CA GLY A 37 -10.00 -4.68 14.37
C GLY A 37 -11.02 -4.75 13.23
N ARG A 38 -10.96 -3.86 12.23
CA ARG A 38 -11.76 -4.02 11.00
C ARG A 38 -11.35 -5.29 10.26
N LEU A 39 -12.34 -5.99 9.70
CA LEU A 39 -12.13 -7.14 8.84
C LEU A 39 -11.46 -6.70 7.53
N LEU A 40 -10.44 -7.42 7.11
CA LEU A 40 -9.78 -7.25 5.82
C LEU A 40 -10.09 -8.44 4.93
N GLU A 41 -10.48 -8.19 3.70
CA GLU A 41 -10.82 -9.21 2.70
C GLU A 41 -9.63 -9.46 1.76
N ASP A 42 -9.44 -10.72 1.36
CA ASP A 42 -8.52 -11.06 0.27
C ASP A 42 -9.00 -10.45 -1.05
N LEU A 43 -8.06 -10.13 -1.95
CA LEU A 43 -8.38 -9.65 -3.30
C LEU A 43 -8.93 -10.83 -4.14
N PRO A 44 -10.23 -10.85 -4.50
CA PRO A 44 -10.81 -11.98 -5.20
C PRO A 44 -10.43 -11.97 -6.68
N ALA A 45 -10.47 -13.14 -7.31
CA ALA A 45 -10.43 -13.22 -8.77
C ALA A 45 -11.60 -12.40 -9.37
N PRO A 46 -11.38 -11.66 -10.47
CA PRO A 46 -10.22 -11.74 -11.37
C PRO A 46 -9.07 -10.78 -11.03
N LEU A 47 -9.07 -10.10 -9.87
CA LEU A 47 -7.96 -9.22 -9.51
C LEU A 47 -6.64 -10.00 -9.45
N ASN A 48 -5.58 -9.36 -9.94
CA ASN A 48 -4.25 -9.94 -10.03
C ASN A 48 -3.22 -8.82 -9.90
N PRO A 49 -3.07 -8.26 -8.69
CA PRO A 49 -2.30 -7.05 -8.48
C PRO A 49 -0.83 -7.21 -8.92
N LYS A 50 -0.32 -6.24 -9.66
CA LYS A 50 1.07 -6.18 -10.13
C LYS A 50 1.62 -4.77 -10.03
N PHE A 51 2.94 -4.67 -9.88
CA PHE A 51 3.61 -3.38 -10.03
C PHE A 51 3.91 -3.11 -11.50
N GLY A 52 3.64 -1.89 -11.92
CA GLY A 52 4.04 -1.37 -13.23
C GLY A 52 4.42 0.09 -13.12
N TYR A 53 5.18 0.58 -14.09
CA TYR A 53 5.49 2.01 -14.20
C TYR A 53 4.98 2.56 -15.52
N TRP A 54 4.50 3.80 -15.48
CA TRP A 54 4.26 4.56 -16.69
C TRP A 54 5.52 5.36 -17.02
N ASP A 55 6.10 5.03 -18.17
CA ASP A 55 7.28 5.67 -18.76
C ASP A 55 6.95 7.09 -19.21
N THR A 56 7.22 8.04 -18.33
CA THR A 56 7.05 9.48 -18.56
C THR A 56 8.36 10.25 -18.38
N GLY A 57 9.41 9.53 -18.00
CA GLY A 57 10.76 10.04 -17.80
C GLY A 57 11.41 10.60 -19.07
N ILE A 58 12.62 11.13 -18.89
CA ILE A 58 13.40 11.67 -20.00
C ILE A 58 14.10 10.56 -20.82
N ASN A 59 14.13 9.32 -20.29
CA ASN A 59 14.78 8.18 -20.93
C ASN A 59 13.75 7.11 -21.35
N PRO A 60 13.13 7.24 -22.55
CA PRO A 60 12.11 6.30 -22.98
C PRO A 60 12.57 4.85 -22.95
N GLY A 61 11.70 3.99 -22.41
CA GLY A 61 11.90 2.55 -22.25
C GLY A 61 12.81 2.17 -21.08
N ILE A 62 13.25 3.13 -20.26
CA ILE A 62 14.14 2.90 -19.12
C ILE A 62 13.45 3.45 -17.87
N TYR A 63 13.34 2.63 -16.83
CA TYR A 63 12.85 3.09 -15.54
C TYR A 63 13.79 4.14 -14.93
N ASP A 64 13.31 5.37 -14.74
CA ASP A 64 14.07 6.49 -14.18
C ASP A 64 13.30 7.26 -13.09
N ASP A 65 13.82 8.40 -12.63
CA ASP A 65 13.26 9.20 -11.55
C ASP A 65 11.94 9.90 -11.93
N GLY A 66 11.73 10.18 -13.23
CA GLY A 66 10.52 10.81 -13.77
C GLY A 66 9.33 9.88 -13.93
N ASP A 67 9.52 8.57 -13.81
CA ASP A 67 8.45 7.60 -14.01
C ASP A 67 7.52 7.46 -12.81
N THR A 68 6.22 7.28 -13.08
CA THR A 68 5.25 7.04 -12.01
C THR A 68 5.00 5.55 -11.85
N ILE A 69 5.02 5.04 -10.62
CA ILE A 69 4.72 3.64 -10.31
C ILE A 69 3.27 3.49 -9.87
N TYR A 70 2.64 2.42 -10.35
CA TYR A 70 1.28 2.02 -10.03
C TYR A 70 1.25 0.59 -9.48
N LEU A 71 0.29 0.34 -8.59
CA LEU A 71 -0.24 -0.99 -8.32
C LEU A 71 -1.43 -1.19 -9.25
N ASP A 72 -1.22 -1.93 -10.34
CA ASP A 72 -2.23 -2.35 -11.31
C ASP A 72 -3.03 -3.49 -10.70
N MET A 73 -4.30 -3.25 -10.40
CA MET A 73 -5.13 -4.18 -9.64
C MET A 73 -5.63 -5.36 -10.49
N TRP A 74 -5.73 -5.20 -11.81
CA TRP A 74 -6.13 -6.26 -12.74
C TRP A 74 -4.93 -6.99 -13.36
N GLY A 75 -3.73 -6.43 -13.26
CA GLY A 75 -2.50 -6.98 -13.81
C GLY A 75 -2.52 -7.08 -15.32
N ASN A 76 -3.22 -6.16 -15.99
CA ASN A 76 -3.42 -6.10 -17.44
C ASN A 76 -2.45 -5.14 -18.16
N ASN A 77 -1.55 -4.48 -17.41
CA ASN A 77 -0.55 -3.53 -17.87
C ASN A 77 -1.13 -2.24 -18.49
N ILE A 78 -2.30 -1.81 -18.04
CA ILE A 78 -2.91 -0.54 -18.40
C ILE A 78 -3.33 0.13 -17.09
N ILE A 79 -3.18 1.45 -17.00
CA ILE A 79 -3.69 2.19 -15.86
C ILE A 79 -5.22 2.23 -15.94
N ASP A 80 -5.87 1.54 -15.00
CA ASP A 80 -7.31 1.45 -14.85
C ASP A 80 -7.84 2.24 -13.64
N ALA A 81 -9.15 2.47 -13.66
CA ALA A 81 -9.89 2.97 -12.52
C ALA A 81 -9.68 2.05 -11.31
N ASN A 82 -9.33 2.57 -10.14
CA ASN A 82 -8.97 1.86 -8.90
C ASN A 82 -7.53 1.32 -8.80
N ASP A 83 -6.70 1.50 -9.82
CA ASP A 83 -5.25 1.32 -9.66
C ASP A 83 -4.71 2.36 -8.66
N ILE A 84 -3.65 2.00 -7.93
CA ILE A 84 -3.10 2.88 -6.89
C ILE A 84 -1.79 3.47 -7.35
N ARG A 85 -1.66 4.79 -7.27
CA ARG A 85 -0.38 5.49 -7.47
C ARG A 85 0.54 5.20 -6.30
N LEU A 86 1.67 4.53 -6.52
CA LEU A 86 2.66 4.29 -5.47
C LEU A 86 3.69 5.42 -5.37
N THR A 87 3.77 6.27 -6.38
CA THR A 87 4.50 7.54 -6.38
C THR A 87 3.58 8.68 -6.79
N ASP A 88 3.93 9.92 -6.45
CA ASP A 88 3.16 11.08 -6.88
C ASP A 88 3.14 11.20 -8.43
N TYR A 89 2.03 11.69 -8.97
CA TYR A 89 1.89 12.08 -10.38
C TYR A 89 1.16 13.42 -10.48
N GLY A 90 1.87 14.47 -10.88
CA GLY A 90 1.31 15.82 -10.95
C GLY A 90 0.73 16.26 -9.60
N SER A 91 -0.59 16.48 -9.55
CA SER A 91 -1.33 16.82 -8.32
C SER A 91 -1.87 15.60 -7.55
N TYR A 92 -1.80 14.41 -8.13
CA TYR A 92 -2.25 13.17 -7.51
C TYR A 92 -1.13 12.63 -6.62
N ARG A 93 -1.41 12.56 -5.32
CA ARG A 93 -0.45 12.03 -4.35
C ARG A 93 -0.38 10.51 -4.42
N ALA A 94 0.74 9.96 -3.97
CA ALA A 94 0.87 8.55 -3.70
C ALA A 94 -0.20 8.06 -2.71
N GLY A 95 -0.69 6.85 -2.95
CA GLY A 95 -1.82 6.22 -2.29
C GLY A 95 -3.20 6.61 -2.81
N THR A 96 -3.29 7.57 -3.75
CA THR A 96 -4.57 7.85 -4.40
C THR A 96 -4.89 6.79 -5.45
N LYS A 97 -6.19 6.47 -5.55
CA LYS A 97 -6.70 5.64 -6.64
C LYS A 97 -6.85 6.47 -7.91
N VAL A 98 -6.59 5.85 -9.05
CA VAL A 98 -6.86 6.45 -10.37
C VAL A 98 -8.36 6.47 -10.61
N THR A 99 -8.88 7.60 -11.08
CA THR A 99 -10.26 7.76 -11.52
C THR A 99 -10.38 7.74 -13.04
N SER A 100 -11.58 7.47 -13.56
CA SER A 100 -11.85 7.52 -15.00
C SER A 100 -11.69 8.92 -15.62
N ALA A 101 -11.58 9.97 -14.80
CA ALA A 101 -11.37 11.34 -15.23
C ALA A 101 -9.91 11.78 -15.18
N ASP A 102 -9.02 10.98 -14.59
CA ASP A 102 -7.62 11.35 -14.43
C ASP A 102 -6.88 11.26 -15.77
N ASN A 103 -5.82 12.05 -15.95
CA ASN A 103 -5.11 12.15 -17.23
C ASN A 103 -4.09 11.02 -17.46
N ASP A 104 -3.82 10.21 -16.44
CA ASP A 104 -3.05 8.97 -16.50
C ASP A 104 -3.90 7.72 -16.77
N ILE A 105 -5.23 7.82 -16.81
CA ILE A 105 -6.09 6.67 -17.19
C ILE A 105 -5.77 6.17 -18.62
N ASN A 106 -5.88 4.85 -18.82
CA ASN A 106 -5.63 4.15 -20.08
C ASN A 106 -4.20 4.28 -20.63
N LYS A 107 -3.23 4.68 -19.81
CA LYS A 107 -1.82 4.69 -20.22
C LYS A 107 -1.22 3.30 -20.05
N PRO A 108 -0.28 2.90 -20.93
CA PRO A 108 0.37 1.62 -20.81
C PRO A 108 1.32 1.61 -19.61
N LEU A 109 1.35 0.48 -18.90
CA LEU A 109 2.34 0.19 -17.87
C LEU A 109 3.41 -0.74 -18.43
N LEU A 110 4.66 -0.42 -18.12
CA LEU A 110 5.80 -1.31 -18.31
C LEU A 110 6.08 -2.07 -17.01
N ASN A 111 6.57 -3.30 -17.12
CA ASN A 111 6.99 -4.07 -15.95
C ASN A 111 8.19 -3.40 -15.28
N LEU A 112 8.22 -3.43 -13.96
CA LEU A 112 9.43 -3.03 -13.22
C LEU A 112 10.64 -3.88 -13.66
N PRO A 113 11.85 -3.29 -13.78
CA PRO A 113 13.01 -3.96 -14.35
C PRO A 113 13.57 -5.09 -13.48
N GLY A 114 13.36 -5.07 -12.17
CA GLY A 114 13.84 -6.10 -11.25
C GLY A 114 13.01 -7.39 -11.32
N GLN A 115 13.68 -8.54 -11.52
CA GLN A 115 13.02 -9.86 -11.53
C GLN A 115 12.33 -10.22 -10.21
N GLN A 116 12.71 -9.56 -9.10
CA GLN A 116 12.16 -9.73 -7.76
C GLN A 116 11.61 -8.42 -7.19
N ALA A 117 11.15 -7.53 -8.08
CA ALA A 117 10.46 -6.32 -7.63
C ALA A 117 9.30 -6.70 -6.69
N GLY A 118 9.24 -6.03 -5.54
CA GLY A 118 8.47 -6.53 -4.41
C GLY A 118 8.54 -5.60 -3.21
N ILE A 119 7.79 -5.94 -2.17
CA ILE A 119 7.78 -5.18 -0.92
C ILE A 119 8.76 -5.81 0.06
N TYR A 120 9.58 -4.97 0.67
CA TYR A 120 10.61 -5.35 1.62
C TYR A 120 10.57 -4.42 2.84
N TYR A 121 11.13 -4.87 3.96
CA TYR A 121 11.36 -4.02 5.12
C TYR A 121 12.86 -4.00 5.49
N ALA A 122 13.33 -2.92 6.10
CA ALA A 122 14.66 -2.89 6.72
C ALA A 122 14.52 -3.10 8.24
N ASP A 123 15.19 -4.12 8.79
CA ASP A 123 15.27 -4.31 10.24
C ASP A 123 16.28 -3.30 10.82
N HIS A 124 15.78 -2.17 11.32
CA HIS A 124 16.65 -1.06 11.75
C HIS A 124 17.21 -1.28 13.17
N TYR A 125 16.56 -2.12 13.98
CA TYR A 125 16.88 -2.28 15.41
C TYR A 125 17.27 -3.70 15.81
N GLY A 126 17.39 -4.62 14.86
CA GLY A 126 17.77 -6.01 15.11
C GLY A 126 16.71 -6.77 15.91
N SER A 127 15.43 -6.40 15.76
CA SER A 127 14.31 -6.95 16.52
C SER A 127 13.96 -8.39 16.13
N GLN A 128 14.74 -8.99 15.21
CA GLN A 128 14.58 -10.36 14.68
C GLN A 128 13.29 -10.56 13.87
N GLY A 129 12.63 -9.48 13.46
CA GLY A 129 11.43 -9.50 12.62
C GLY A 129 10.89 -8.09 12.35
N TYR A 130 9.85 -8.00 11.51
CA TYR A 130 9.23 -6.72 11.16
C TYR A 130 8.44 -6.09 12.32
N ASP A 131 8.75 -4.85 12.67
CA ASP A 131 8.08 -4.07 13.73
C ASP A 131 7.67 -2.64 13.29
N LEU A 132 7.10 -1.87 14.23
CA LEU A 132 6.59 -0.51 13.98
C LEU A 132 7.66 0.49 13.55
N ALA A 133 8.91 0.27 13.92
CA ALA A 133 10.01 1.17 13.62
C ALA A 133 10.69 0.83 12.29
N ASP A 134 10.45 -0.36 11.74
CA ASP A 134 11.04 -0.81 10.50
C ASP A 134 10.41 -0.12 9.27
N PRO A 135 11.22 0.53 8.43
CA PRO A 135 10.72 1.11 7.20
C PRO A 135 10.43 0.05 6.15
N VAL A 136 9.44 0.35 5.30
CA VAL A 136 8.95 -0.52 4.23
C VAL A 136 9.19 0.16 2.89
N TYR A 137 9.68 -0.62 1.92
CA TYR A 137 10.08 -0.17 0.61
C TYR A 137 9.47 -1.06 -0.49
N LEU A 138 9.21 -0.47 -1.64
CA LEU A 138 9.11 -1.19 -2.91
C LEU A 138 10.49 -1.16 -3.57
N LEU A 139 11.10 -2.34 -3.71
CA LEU A 139 12.32 -2.49 -4.49
C LEU A 139 11.95 -2.67 -5.96
N VAL A 140 12.55 -1.87 -6.82
CA VAL A 140 12.21 -1.79 -8.25
C VAL A 140 13.30 -2.43 -9.11
N THR A 141 14.56 -2.32 -8.69
CA THR A 141 15.73 -2.64 -9.54
C THR A 141 16.55 -3.85 -9.08
N ASN A 142 16.34 -4.35 -7.86
CA ASN A 142 17.22 -5.35 -7.27
C ASN A 142 16.91 -6.80 -7.69
N SER A 143 17.97 -7.55 -7.95
CA SER A 143 17.93 -8.89 -8.56
C SER A 143 18.62 -9.99 -7.74
N ILE A 144 19.02 -9.75 -6.48
CA ILE A 144 19.78 -10.76 -5.72
C ILE A 144 19.29 -10.89 -4.28
N LEU A 145 18.68 -12.04 -4.00
CA LEU A 145 18.58 -12.60 -2.65
C LEU A 145 19.61 -13.72 -2.50
N PRO A 146 20.28 -13.86 -1.32
CA PRO A 146 20.25 -12.97 -0.15
C PRO A 146 21.10 -11.70 -0.36
N GLY A 147 20.81 -10.65 0.42
CA GLY A 147 21.56 -9.39 0.39
C GLY A 147 20.91 -8.26 -0.42
N ALA A 148 19.58 -8.32 -0.60
CA ALA A 148 18.84 -7.20 -1.16
C ALA A 148 19.06 -5.96 -0.29
N LYS A 149 19.25 -4.82 -0.96
CA LYS A 149 19.41 -3.52 -0.33
C LYS A 149 18.54 -2.51 -1.02
N THR A 150 18.22 -1.41 -0.36
CA THR A 150 17.65 -0.25 -1.04
C THR A 150 18.66 0.36 -2.01
N ALA A 151 18.17 0.86 -3.14
CA ALA A 151 18.95 1.54 -4.16
C ALA A 151 18.20 2.78 -4.68
N THR A 152 18.91 3.62 -5.44
CA THR A 152 18.29 4.74 -6.16
C THR A 152 17.08 4.27 -6.98
N ASN A 153 16.01 5.06 -6.95
CA ASN A 153 14.71 4.81 -7.56
C ASN A 153 13.86 3.68 -6.94
N ASP A 154 14.32 3.00 -5.88
CA ASP A 154 13.36 2.27 -5.04
C ASP A 154 12.40 3.25 -4.35
N VAL A 155 11.23 2.80 -3.91
CA VAL A 155 10.18 3.68 -3.37
C VAL A 155 9.96 3.41 -1.89
N ARG A 156 9.85 4.48 -1.11
CA ARG A 156 9.42 4.40 0.30
C ARG A 156 7.92 4.17 0.37
N LEU A 157 7.47 3.09 0.98
CA LEU A 157 6.04 2.88 1.24
C LEU A 157 5.61 3.45 2.60
N VAL A 158 6.56 3.89 3.43
CA VAL A 158 6.31 4.59 4.70
C VAL A 158 7.24 5.79 4.83
N ARG A 159 7.01 6.65 5.82
CA ARG A 159 7.90 7.79 6.08
C ARG A 159 9.26 7.31 6.60
N VAL A 160 10.35 7.80 6.01
CA VAL A 160 11.73 7.48 6.46
C VAL A 160 12.54 8.76 6.56
N GLY A 161 13.11 9.05 7.73
CA GLY A 161 14.01 10.21 7.90
C GLY A 161 13.37 11.57 7.53
N GLY A 162 12.05 11.71 7.67
CA GLY A 162 11.31 12.91 7.26
C GLY A 162 10.85 12.91 5.79
N LEU A 163 11.35 12.00 4.95
CA LEU A 163 10.94 11.83 3.57
C LEU A 163 9.57 11.14 3.51
N ALA A 164 8.67 11.69 2.68
CA ALA A 164 7.30 11.22 2.61
C ALA A 164 7.20 9.82 1.96
N PRO A 165 6.17 9.03 2.32
CA PRO A 165 5.77 7.87 1.52
C PRO A 165 5.56 8.26 0.06
N GLY A 166 5.88 7.34 -0.86
CA GLY A 166 5.79 7.51 -2.31
C GLY A 166 6.95 8.26 -2.94
N THR A 167 7.94 8.68 -2.14
CA THR A 167 9.17 9.26 -2.66
C THR A 167 10.16 8.18 -3.05
N LYS A 168 10.88 8.43 -4.16
CA LYS A 168 12.00 7.61 -4.59
C LYS A 168 13.23 7.82 -3.71
N ILE A 169 14.07 6.80 -3.59
CA ILE A 169 15.38 6.88 -2.96
C ILE A 169 16.35 7.56 -3.93
N LEU A 170 17.12 8.52 -3.43
CA LEU A 170 18.23 9.14 -4.14
C LEU A 170 19.55 8.58 -3.58
N ASP A 171 20.61 8.69 -4.36
CA ASP A 171 21.95 8.25 -4.00
C ASP A 171 22.47 8.91 -2.71
N ILE A 172 22.10 10.17 -2.48
CA ILE A 172 22.43 10.97 -1.31
C ILE A 172 21.54 10.72 -0.09
N HIS A 173 20.46 9.95 -0.22
CA HIS A 173 19.55 9.72 0.91
C HIS A 173 20.16 8.76 1.93
N PRO A 174 19.92 8.98 3.23
CA PRO A 174 20.55 8.19 4.29
C PRO A 174 20.12 6.72 4.30
N ASP A 175 19.00 6.40 3.65
CA ASP A 175 18.41 5.07 3.51
C ASP A 175 18.69 4.43 2.15
N ASN A 176 19.69 4.92 1.41
CA ASN A 176 20.28 4.20 0.29
C ASN A 176 21.28 3.14 0.81
N ASP A 177 21.40 2.00 0.11
CA ASP A 177 22.25 0.84 0.49
C ASP A 177 21.88 0.18 1.84
N TRP A 178 20.67 0.39 2.35
CA TRP A 178 20.20 -0.29 3.56
C TRP A 178 19.85 -1.75 3.29
N PRO A 179 20.27 -2.70 4.14
CA PRO A 179 19.86 -4.09 3.99
C PRO A 179 18.35 -4.24 4.21
N VAL A 180 17.71 -5.03 3.35
CA VAL A 180 16.27 -5.29 3.43
C VAL A 180 15.93 -6.77 3.35
N ILE A 181 14.77 -7.12 3.89
CA ILE A 181 14.25 -8.49 4.01
C ILE A 181 12.92 -8.57 3.25
N PRO A 182 12.67 -9.62 2.44
CA PRO A 182 11.41 -9.79 1.73
C PRO A 182 10.20 -9.75 2.66
N MET A 183 9.23 -8.89 2.34
CA MET A 183 7.94 -8.80 3.02
C MET A 183 6.84 -9.42 2.17
N ILE A 184 6.77 -9.02 0.88
CA ILE A 184 5.89 -9.57 -0.16
C ILE A 184 6.66 -9.75 -1.47
N VAL A 185 7.05 -11.00 -1.75
CA VAL A 185 7.76 -11.39 -2.97
C VAL A 185 7.42 -12.86 -3.32
N PRO A 186 6.74 -13.14 -4.46
CA PRO A 186 6.03 -12.22 -5.34
C PRO A 186 4.69 -11.73 -4.75
N LEU A 187 4.11 -10.67 -5.33
CA LEU A 187 2.77 -10.17 -4.97
C LEU A 187 1.66 -11.23 -5.07
N SER A 188 1.76 -12.13 -6.06
CA SER A 188 0.67 -13.02 -6.49
C SER A 188 0.38 -14.21 -5.56
N SER A 189 1.20 -14.45 -4.53
CA SER A 189 1.04 -15.61 -3.63
C SER A 189 0.86 -15.23 -2.16
N GLY A 190 0.77 -13.94 -1.85
CA GLY A 190 1.16 -13.46 -0.52
C GLY A 190 2.67 -13.63 -0.31
N GLY A 191 3.20 -12.80 0.57
CA GLY A 191 4.59 -12.77 0.96
C GLY A 191 4.94 -13.77 2.06
N PRO A 192 6.24 -13.90 2.39
CA PRO A 192 6.68 -14.72 3.52
C PRO A 192 6.09 -14.27 4.87
N ILE A 193 5.73 -12.99 5.02
CA ILE A 193 5.25 -12.44 6.30
C ILE A 193 4.06 -11.48 6.19
N ALA A 194 3.61 -11.15 4.97
CA ALA A 194 2.52 -10.21 4.74
C ALA A 194 1.75 -10.52 3.45
N THR A 195 0.56 -9.97 3.29
CA THR A 195 -0.23 -10.03 2.04
C THR A 195 -0.92 -8.69 1.78
N LEU A 196 -1.48 -8.50 0.58
CA LEU A 196 -2.35 -7.38 0.29
C LEU A 196 -3.80 -7.77 0.57
N ARG A 197 -4.50 -6.94 1.35
CA ARG A 197 -5.93 -7.09 1.63
C ARG A 197 -6.60 -5.74 1.68
N PHE A 198 -7.92 -5.71 1.50
CA PHE A 198 -8.69 -4.48 1.53
C PHE A 198 -9.79 -4.49 2.59
N TYR A 199 -10.08 -3.33 3.13
CA TYR A 199 -11.27 -3.10 3.94
C TYR A 199 -12.42 -2.71 3.02
N ASN A 200 -13.42 -3.58 2.90
CA ASN A 200 -14.65 -3.30 2.15
C ASN A 200 -15.52 -2.30 2.92
N ALA A 201 -15.35 -1.01 2.63
CA ALA A 201 -15.93 0.06 3.43
C ALA A 201 -17.44 0.20 3.22
N ASN A 202 -17.92 -0.12 2.02
CA ASN A 202 -19.33 -0.01 1.66
C ASN A 202 -20.10 -1.33 1.80
N GLY A 203 -19.41 -2.43 2.09
CA GLY A 203 -19.97 -3.77 2.30
C GLY A 203 -20.58 -4.38 1.03
N ASN A 204 -20.18 -3.92 -0.16
CA ASN A 204 -20.70 -4.44 -1.40
C ASN A 204 -20.19 -5.85 -1.70
N VAL A 205 -20.99 -6.62 -2.42
CA VAL A 205 -20.63 -7.96 -2.87
C VAL A 205 -21.15 -8.21 -4.28
N ASP A 206 -20.52 -9.13 -5.00
CA ASP A 206 -20.97 -9.58 -6.31
C ASP A 206 -22.24 -10.46 -6.21
N GLY A 207 -22.72 -10.94 -7.36
CA GLY A 207 -23.92 -11.78 -7.43
C GLY A 207 -23.80 -13.15 -6.76
N VAL A 208 -22.62 -13.55 -6.29
CA VAL A 208 -22.36 -14.80 -5.57
C VAL A 208 -21.82 -14.56 -4.14
N GLY A 209 -21.75 -13.30 -3.69
CA GLY A 209 -21.40 -12.93 -2.32
C GLY A 209 -19.91 -12.66 -2.08
N ASN A 210 -19.07 -12.58 -3.13
CA ASN A 210 -17.68 -12.18 -2.95
C ASN A 210 -17.59 -10.66 -2.77
N PRO A 211 -16.71 -10.16 -1.88
CA PRO A 211 -16.51 -8.72 -1.71
C PRO A 211 -15.98 -8.09 -3.00
N ILE A 212 -16.41 -6.87 -3.32
CA ILE A 212 -15.94 -6.15 -4.51
C ILE A 212 -14.97 -5.07 -4.07
N TYR A 213 -13.75 -5.05 -4.60
CA TYR A 213 -12.82 -3.95 -4.40
C TYR A 213 -13.19 -2.76 -5.31
N ASP A 214 -13.42 -1.59 -4.71
CA ASP A 214 -13.75 -0.36 -5.41
C ASP A 214 -13.15 0.92 -4.80
N TYR A 215 -13.61 2.09 -5.25
CA TYR A 215 -13.08 3.39 -4.84
C TYR A 215 -13.16 3.65 -3.35
N SER A 216 -14.19 3.15 -2.68
CA SER A 216 -14.45 3.42 -1.27
C SER A 216 -13.61 2.58 -0.31
N ASP A 217 -12.95 1.55 -0.82
CA ASP A 217 -12.26 0.56 -0.02
C ASP A 217 -10.82 0.93 0.27
N ASP A 218 -10.30 0.54 1.43
CA ASP A 218 -8.91 0.85 1.79
C ASP A 218 -8.00 -0.36 1.61
N LEU A 219 -6.85 -0.21 0.96
CA LEU A 219 -5.87 -1.28 0.77
C LEU A 219 -4.79 -1.23 1.85
N TYR A 220 -4.39 -2.41 2.36
CA TYR A 220 -3.39 -2.56 3.40
C TYR A 220 -2.31 -3.57 2.98
N ILE A 221 -1.08 -3.33 3.43
CA ILE A 221 -0.10 -4.39 3.64
C ILE A 221 -0.46 -5.02 4.98
N ASP A 222 -1.08 -6.19 4.91
CA ASP A 222 -1.57 -6.93 6.05
C ASP A 222 -0.52 -7.93 6.56
N ILE A 223 -0.25 -7.90 7.86
CA ILE A 223 0.63 -8.82 8.60
C ILE A 223 -0.16 -9.68 9.58
N SER A 224 -1.49 -9.55 9.62
CA SER A 224 -2.37 -10.27 10.54
C SER A 224 -2.51 -11.73 10.10
N LEU A 225 -1.68 -12.56 10.72
CA LEU A 225 -1.48 -13.98 10.37
C LEU A 225 -0.95 -14.12 8.93
N PRO A 226 0.09 -14.94 8.68
CA PRO A 226 0.49 -15.18 7.30
C PRO A 226 -0.72 -15.73 6.54
N SER A 227 -0.98 -15.20 5.34
CA SER A 227 -1.75 -15.91 4.33
C SER A 227 -0.94 -17.15 3.95
N ILE A 228 -0.86 -18.12 4.85
CA ILE A 228 -0.37 -19.44 4.48
C ILE A 228 -1.34 -19.89 3.41
N ALA A 229 -0.83 -19.95 2.17
CA ALA A 229 -1.43 -20.72 1.11
C ALA A 229 -1.57 -22.14 1.68
N PHE A 230 -2.70 -22.41 2.33
CA PHE A 230 -3.03 -23.77 2.72
C PHE A 230 -3.19 -24.51 1.39
N ALA A 231 -2.28 -25.45 1.17
CA ALA A 231 -2.47 -26.53 0.22
C ALA A 231 -3.66 -27.43 0.67
N GLY A 232 -4.85 -26.85 0.83
CA GLY A 232 -6.06 -27.50 1.34
C GLY A 232 -7.23 -26.53 1.66
N PRO A 233 -8.48 -27.04 1.74
CA PRO A 233 -9.71 -26.24 1.74
C PRO A 233 -10.09 -25.63 3.11
N GLY A 234 -9.17 -24.90 3.76
CA GLY A 234 -9.41 -24.42 5.14
C GLY A 234 -8.63 -23.19 5.62
N GLY A 235 -8.03 -22.39 4.72
CA GLY A 235 -7.49 -21.07 5.10
C GLY A 235 -8.60 -20.06 5.36
N TYR A 236 -8.38 -19.11 6.27
CA TYR A 236 -9.30 -17.99 6.48
C TYR A 236 -9.07 -16.94 5.38
N PRO A 237 -10.06 -16.63 4.52
CA PRO A 237 -9.92 -15.70 3.39
C PRO A 237 -9.90 -14.22 3.83
N PHE A 238 -9.54 -13.96 5.08
CA PHE A 238 -9.66 -12.66 5.71
C PHE A 238 -8.53 -12.43 6.72
N GLY A 239 -8.30 -11.15 7.01
CA GLY A 239 -7.43 -10.63 8.04
C GLY A 239 -8.13 -9.61 8.91
N PHE A 240 -7.35 -8.92 9.73
CA PHE A 240 -7.81 -7.79 10.50
C PHE A 240 -6.82 -6.65 10.39
N VAL A 241 -7.32 -5.43 10.44
CA VAL A 241 -6.47 -4.27 10.66
C VAL A 241 -5.84 -4.41 12.05
N VAL A 242 -4.55 -4.68 12.11
CA VAL A 242 -3.76 -4.81 13.33
C VAL A 242 -2.66 -3.77 13.36
N PRO A 243 -2.16 -3.40 14.56
CA PRO A 243 -0.98 -2.57 14.67
C PRO A 243 0.14 -3.10 13.78
N ASN A 244 0.85 -2.17 13.13
CA ASN A 244 1.95 -2.42 12.20
C ASN A 244 1.57 -2.87 10.77
N ASN A 245 0.28 -3.03 10.44
CA ASN A 245 -0.12 -2.96 9.02
C ASN A 245 0.28 -1.61 8.43
N VAL A 246 0.48 -1.56 7.11
CA VAL A 246 0.73 -0.32 6.37
C VAL A 246 -0.49 0.00 5.51
N ARG A 247 -0.96 1.25 5.57
CA ARG A 247 -2.05 1.73 4.71
C ARG A 247 -1.49 2.11 3.34
N LEU A 248 -2.00 1.49 2.29
CA LEU A 248 -1.63 1.79 0.89
C LEU A 248 -2.61 2.73 0.19
N THR A 249 -3.75 3.03 0.81
CA THR A 249 -4.67 4.08 0.37
C THR A 249 -5.14 4.90 1.57
N GLY A 250 -5.60 6.12 1.29
CA GLY A 250 -6.21 7.03 2.27
C GLY A 250 -6.63 8.35 1.63
#